data_AF-A0A8T5RNZ3-F1
#
_entry.id   AF-A0A8T5RNZ3-F1
#
_cell.length_a   1.000
_cell.length_b   1.000
_cell.length_c   1.000
_cell.angle_alpha   90.00
_cell.angle_beta   90.00
_cell.angle_gamma   90.00
#
_symmetry.space_group_name_H-M   'P 1'
#
loop_
_entity.id
_entity.type
_entity.pdbx_description
1 polymer ?
#
loop_
_entity_poly.entity_id
_entity_poly.type
_entity_poly.pdbx_seq_one_letter_code
_entity_poly.pdbx_strand_id
1 'polypeptide(L)' 'MAKKADKVEPLFVKSKVREFIKGKGCNTSSGVLDGEDLNKIIMSILDKAVGRAEGNKRKTVKARDL' A
#
# COMPACT_ATOMS: atom_id res chain seq x y z
N MET A 1 -9.67 3.00 28.86
CA MET A 1 -10.36 2.82 27.56
C MET A 1 -9.32 2.98 26.46
N ALA A 2 -8.79 1.87 25.92
CA ALA A 2 -7.80 1.94 24.84
C ALA A 2 -8.53 2.27 23.54
N LYS A 3 -8.24 3.45 22.95
CA LYS A 3 -8.68 3.81 21.60
C LYS A 3 -8.24 2.69 20.67
N LYS A 4 -9.19 1.93 20.10
CA LYS A 4 -8.94 1.12 18.91
C LYS A 4 -8.49 2.10 17.83
N ALA A 5 -7.19 2.19 17.59
CA ALA A 5 -6.70 2.84 16.40
C ALA A 5 -7.38 2.13 15.22
N ASP A 6 -8.14 2.89 14.43
CA ASP A 6 -8.75 2.40 13.20
C ASP A 6 -7.65 1.72 12.38
N LYS A 7 -7.65 0.39 12.39
CA LYS A 7 -6.70 -0.39 11.60
C LYS A 7 -7.02 -0.07 10.15
N VAL A 8 -6.16 0.71 9.52
CA VAL A 8 -6.25 1.00 8.09
C VAL A 8 -6.24 -0.33 7.36
N GLU A 9 -7.31 -0.62 6.61
CA GLU A 9 -7.39 -1.86 5.87
C GLU A 9 -6.27 -1.93 4.83
N PRO A 10 -5.60 -3.10 4.69
CA PRO A 10 -4.51 -3.24 3.75
C PRO A 10 -5.03 -3.13 2.32
N LEU A 11 -4.41 -2.27 1.51
CA LEU A 11 -4.68 -2.10 0.07
C LEU A 11 -4.11 -3.23 -0.80
N PHE A 12 -3.75 -4.36 -0.19
CA PHE A 12 -3.09 -5.48 -0.85
C PHE A 12 -3.62 -6.82 -0.34
N VAL A 13 -3.54 -7.84 -1.20
CA VAL A 13 -3.89 -9.22 -0.83
C VAL A 13 -2.67 -9.90 -0.20
N LYS A 14 -2.76 -10.21 1.10
CA LYS A 14 -1.64 -10.77 1.88
C LYS A 14 -1.05 -12.05 1.26
N SER A 15 -1.89 -12.94 0.73
CA SER A 15 -1.41 -14.18 0.09
C SER A 15 -0.57 -13.91 -1.15
N LYS A 16 -0.96 -12.94 -1.99
CA LYS A 16 -0.21 -12.56 -3.20
C LYS A 16 1.16 -11.98 -2.87
N VAL A 17 1.24 -11.10 -1.86
CA VAL A 17 2.52 -10.54 -1.41
C VAL A 17 3.42 -11.64 -0.86
N ARG A 18 2.87 -12.57 -0.06
CA ARG A 18 3.62 -13.70 0.49
C ARG A 18 4.15 -14.63 -0.61
N GLU A 19 3.31 -14.98 -1.58
CA GLU A 19 3.69 -15.82 -2.74
C GLU A 19 4.82 -15.16 -3.54
N PHE A 20 4.73 -13.85 -3.79
CA PHE A 20 5.76 -13.10 -4.50
C PHE A 20 7.11 -13.12 -3.77
N ILE A 21 7.13 -12.91 -2.45
CA ILE A 21 8.36 -12.91 -1.65
C ILE A 21 8.96 -14.33 -1.58
N LYS A 22 8.12 -15.35 -1.38
CA LYS A 22 8.54 -16.76 -1.39
C LYS A 22 9.13 -17.18 -2.74
N GLY A 23 8.53 -16.73 -3.85
CA GLY A 23 9.05 -16.98 -5.20
C GLY A 23 10.45 -16.42 -5.43
N LYS A 24 10.90 -15.47 -4.61
CA LYS A 24 12.27 -14.93 -4.62
C LYS A 24 13.22 -15.64 -3.64
N GLY A 25 12.80 -16.75 -3.04
CA GLY A 25 13.60 -17.50 -2.06
C GLY A 25 13.66 -16.87 -0.67
N CYS A 26 12.82 -15.86 -0.39
CA CYS A 26 12.77 -15.20 0.91
C CYS A 26 11.56 -15.63 1.74
N ASN A 27 11.70 -15.65 3.06
CA ASN A 27 10.58 -15.78 3.98
C ASN A 27 9.92 -14.43 4.24
N THR A 28 8.61 -14.42 4.51
CA THR A 28 7.86 -13.20 4.84
C THR A 28 7.51 -13.21 6.32
N SER A 29 7.93 -12.18 7.06
CA SER A 29 7.52 -11.99 8.45
C SER A 29 6.08 -11.51 8.54
N SER A 30 5.39 -11.81 9.65
CA SER A 30 4.04 -11.30 9.92
C SER A 30 4.03 -9.77 9.96
N GLY A 31 5.09 -9.12 10.46
CA GLY A 31 5.21 -7.66 10.48
C GLY A 31 5.08 -6.99 9.11
N VAL A 32 5.49 -7.65 8.02
CA VAL A 32 5.35 -7.11 6.66
C VAL A 32 3.89 -7.15 6.17
N LEU A 33 3.13 -8.18 6.56
CA LEU A 33 1.77 -8.42 6.04
C LEU A 33 0.67 -7.91 6.98
N ASP A 34 0.93 -7.95 8.28
CA ASP A 34 0.00 -7.57 9.35
C ASP A 34 0.35 -6.22 9.97
N GLY A 35 1.54 -5.69 9.68
CA GLY A 35 1.95 -4.34 10.05
C GLY A 35 1.45 -3.28 9.07
N GLU A 36 1.66 -2.02 9.42
CA GLU A 36 1.15 -0.87 8.67
C GLU A 36 2.14 -0.35 7.61
N ASP A 37 3.41 -0.74 7.69
CA ASP A 37 4.48 -0.12 6.91
C ASP A 37 4.28 -0.31 5.40
N LEU A 38 3.99 -1.55 4.98
CA LEU A 38 3.72 -1.84 3.58
C LEU A 38 2.49 -1.06 3.08
N ASN A 39 1.44 -0.99 3.90
CA ASN A 39 0.23 -0.27 3.54
C ASN A 39 0.48 1.24 3.41
N LYS A 40 1.22 1.83 4.35
CA LYS A 40 1.64 3.24 4.35
C LYS A 40 2.47 3.59 3.12
N ILE A 41 3.38 2.69 2.70
CA ILE A 41 4.16 2.88 1.47
C ILE A 41 3.23 2.93 0.25
N ILE A 42 2.28 1.99 0.13
CA ILE A 42 1.31 1.96 -0.97
C ILE A 42 0.48 3.24 -0.98
N MET A 43 -0.08 3.64 0.18
CA MET A 43 -0.85 4.87 0.30
C MET A 43 -0.04 6.10 -0.10
N SER A 44 1.22 6.21 0.33
CA SER A 44 2.09 7.34 -0.04
C SER A 44 2.33 7.44 -1.54
N ILE A 45 2.47 6.31 -2.23
CA ILE A 45 2.59 6.28 -3.70
C ILE A 45 1.29 6.78 -4.34
N LEU A 46 0.14 6.29 -3.86
CA LEU A 46 -1.17 6.69 -4.38
C LEU A 46 -1.47 8.17 -4.13
N ASP A 47 -1.17 8.70 -2.94
CA ASP A 47 -1.36 10.11 -2.60
C ASP A 47 -0.55 11.02 -3.53
N LYS A 48 0.70 10.65 -3.83
CA LYS A 48 1.54 11.37 -4.79
C LYS A 48 0.94 11.34 -6.19
N ALA A 49 0.41 10.19 -6.60
CA ALA A 49 -0.22 10.04 -7.91
C ALA A 49 -1.52 10.85 -8.04
N VAL A 50 -2.34 10.88 -6.99
CA VAL A 50 -3.51 11.74 -6.90
C VAL A 50 -3.09 13.21 -6.98
N GLY A 51 -2.10 13.63 -6.19
CA GLY A 51 -1.60 15.01 -6.21
C GLY A 51 -1.09 15.45 -7.59
N ARG A 52 -0.41 14.56 -8.33
CA ARG A 52 0.01 14.83 -9.72
C ARG A 52 -1.20 14.92 -10.68
N ALA A 53 -2.21 14.09 -10.50
CA ALA A 53 -3.43 14.16 -11.31
C ALA A 53 -4.19 15.46 -11.06
N GLU A 54 -4.37 15.84 -9.80
CA GLU A 54 -5.01 17.09 -9.35
C GLU A 54 -4.24 18.32 -9.84
N GLY A 55 -2.92 18.34 -9.70
CA GLY A 55 -2.07 19.43 -10.21
C GLY A 55 -2.18 19.61 -11.72
N ASN A 56 -2.50 18.54 -12.45
CA ASN A 56 -2.80 18.56 -13.88
C ASN A 56 -4.29 18.77 -14.21
N LYS A 57 -5.12 19.16 -13.23
CA LYS A 57 -6.57 19.36 -13.35
C LYS A 57 -7.32 18.14 -13.88
N ARG A 58 -6.85 16.93 -13.56
CA ARG A 58 -7.47 15.66 -13.96
C ARG A 58 -8.08 14.96 -12.76
N LYS A 59 -9.27 14.39 -12.96
CA LYS A 59 -9.92 13.49 -11.99
C LYS A 59 -9.48 12.03 -12.15
N THR A 60 -8.79 11.71 -13.23
CA THR A 60 -8.31 10.37 -13.53
C THR A 60 -6.81 10.30 -13.28
N VAL A 61 -6.41 9.47 -12.30
CA VAL A 61 -5.02 9.04 -12.11
C VAL A 61 -4.63 8.15 -13.27
N LYS A 62 -3.53 8.49 -13.94
CA LYS A 62 -2.97 7.75 -15.08
C LYS A 62 -1.67 7.06 -14.66
N ALA A 63 -1.21 6.11 -15.45
CA ALA A 63 0.06 5.41 -15.20
C ALA A 63 1.26 6.38 -15.04
N ARG A 64 1.26 7.51 -15.77
CA ARG A 64 2.28 8.57 -15.66
C ARG A 64 2.29 9.32 -14.33
N ASP A 65 1.24 9.16 -13.53
CA ASP A 65 1.12 9.82 -12.24
C ASP A 65 1.66 8.94 -11.11
N LEU A 66 1.84 7.64 -11.30
CA LEU A 66 2.47 6.76 -10.32
C LEU A 66 3.97 7.05 -10.21
#